data_AF-A0A355GB36-F1
#
_entry.id   AF-A0A355GB36-F1
#
_cell.length_a   1.000
_cell.length_b   1.000
_cell.length_c   1.000
_cell.angle_alpha   90.00
_cell.angle_beta   90.00
_cell.angle_gamma   90.00
#
_symmetry.space_group_name_H-M   'P 1'
#
loop_
_entity.id
_entity.type
_entity.pdbx_description
1 polymer ?
#
loop_
_entity_poly.entity_id
_entity_poly.type
_entity_poly.pdbx_seq_one_letter_code
_entity_poly.pdbx_strand_id
1 'polypeptide(L)'
;TTLFQIFPAADRGCILLKDENNGEMVPRAFKHRREGEDATVKLSRTIVNKVLEEKSGILSADAASDSQFDASESISNLSIRSMMCVPMLGLAEEPIGIINIDTQNPVQQFQEEDLDLLMSVAGQAALSYESARLMSSFMEKQKQDNEMDIARGVQQGLLPSTVPNVEGYEFFASYHSAQAVGGDYYDIFELPDDKIGLSFGDVAGKGVPGAMIMARMSSCVQNTLRFVHEVGPAVDAINDHMCDSAVEGRFVTYVLVVLDTNNHRLSLVNAGHMSPMILKPDGSIDEFPEESIGVPIGVMEGFPFEVVERELGPGEIVVLFTDGVDEAMNPEGELYTLDRMRKFIKDNRDKNAAELGQALLADVRRHANGRPQNDDITIMTFGRVS
;
A
#
# COMPACT_ATOMS: atom_id res chain seq x y z
N THR A 1 -35.92 20.62 0.29
CA THR A 1 -37.13 21.47 0.25
C THR A 1 -37.98 21.25 -0.98
N THR A 2 -37.37 20.79 -2.08
CA THR A 2 -37.94 20.62 -3.42
C THR A 2 -39.02 19.53 -3.54
N LEU A 3 -38.86 18.34 -2.94
CA LEU A 3 -39.86 17.24 -3.05
C LEU A 3 -41.28 17.67 -2.63
N PHE A 4 -41.44 18.40 -1.53
CA PHE A 4 -42.75 18.86 -1.05
C PHE A 4 -43.28 20.07 -1.85
N GLN A 5 -42.45 20.72 -2.65
CA GLN A 5 -42.92 21.71 -3.63
C GLN A 5 -43.42 21.02 -4.90
N ILE A 6 -42.76 19.94 -5.31
CA ILE A 6 -43.14 19.11 -6.46
C ILE A 6 -44.42 18.31 -6.17
N PHE A 7 -44.58 17.80 -4.94
CA PHE A 7 -45.77 17.06 -4.48
C PHE A 7 -46.51 17.82 -3.38
N PRO A 8 -47.45 18.73 -3.71
CA PRO A 8 -48.19 19.51 -2.73
C PRO A 8 -49.04 18.67 -1.77
N ALA A 9 -49.52 17.50 -2.22
CA ALA A 9 -50.33 16.57 -1.43
C ALA A 9 -49.51 15.78 -0.38
N ALA A 10 -48.17 15.80 -0.48
CA ALA A 10 -47.29 15.11 0.46
C ALA A 10 -47.35 15.73 1.85
N ASP A 11 -47.75 14.94 2.84
CA ASP A 11 -47.69 15.31 4.27
C ASP A 11 -46.35 14.85 4.90
N ARG A 12 -45.82 13.70 4.45
CA ARG A 12 -44.57 13.11 4.95
C ARG A 12 -43.71 12.56 3.82
N GLY A 13 -42.40 12.49 4.07
CA GLY A 13 -41.44 11.92 3.14
C GLY A 13 -40.19 11.43 3.85
N CYS A 14 -39.65 10.32 3.37
CA CYS A 14 -38.48 9.65 3.93
C CYS A 14 -37.57 9.16 2.80
N ILE A 15 -36.27 9.31 2.99
CA ILE A 15 -35.24 8.72 2.14
C ILE A 15 -34.46 7.71 2.99
N LEU A 16 -34.46 6.46 2.56
CA LEU A 16 -33.57 5.44 3.10
C LEU A 16 -32.43 5.23 2.10
N LEU A 17 -31.21 5.10 2.60
CA LEU A 17 -30.05 4.73 1.80
C LEU A 17 -29.44 3.46 2.38
N LYS A 18 -28.90 2.61 1.50
CA LYS A 18 -28.19 1.39 1.86
C LYS A 18 -26.90 1.76 2.60
N ASP A 19 -26.67 1.17 3.77
CA ASP A 19 -25.40 1.29 4.50
C ASP A 19 -24.35 0.36 3.87
N GLU A 20 -23.12 0.86 3.74
CA GLU A 20 -22.05 0.13 3.05
C GLU A 20 -21.46 -1.01 3.88
N ASN A 21 -21.55 -0.93 5.21
CA ASN A 21 -20.92 -1.91 6.10
C ASN A 21 -21.78 -3.15 6.32
N ASN A 22 -23.11 -2.98 6.40
CA ASN A 22 -24.04 -4.07 6.71
C ASN A 22 -25.13 -4.29 5.65
N GLY A 23 -25.22 -3.42 4.63
CA GLY A 23 -26.21 -3.51 3.56
C GLY A 23 -27.64 -3.15 3.98
N GLU A 24 -27.86 -2.69 5.20
CA GLU A 24 -29.19 -2.34 5.70
C GLU A 24 -29.67 -0.98 5.18
N MET A 25 -30.97 -0.84 5.00
CA MET A 25 -31.58 0.44 4.62
C MET A 25 -31.75 1.34 5.84
N VAL A 26 -30.96 2.41 5.89
CA VAL A 26 -30.93 3.34 7.03
C VAL A 26 -31.60 4.66 6.63
N PRO A 27 -32.49 5.23 7.47
CA PRO A 27 -33.05 6.55 7.23
C PRO A 27 -31.95 7.62 7.21
N ARG A 28 -31.83 8.36 6.10
CA ARG A 28 -30.87 9.46 5.95
C ARG A 28 -31.54 10.84 5.93
N ALA A 29 -32.82 10.90 5.56
CA ALA A 29 -33.59 12.13 5.61
C ALA A 29 -35.07 11.83 5.89
N PHE A 30 -35.71 12.72 6.64
CA PHE A 30 -37.15 12.72 6.88
C PHE A 30 -37.68 14.15 6.85
N LYS A 31 -38.90 14.33 6.39
CA LYS A 31 -39.58 15.62 6.41
C LYS A 31 -41.07 15.46 6.65
N HIS A 32 -41.62 16.38 7.44
CA HIS A 32 -43.06 16.54 7.67
C HIS A 32 -43.48 17.93 7.20
N ARG A 33 -44.69 18.03 6.64
CA ARG A 33 -45.27 19.33 6.25
C ARG A 33 -45.86 20.08 7.44
N ARG A 34 -46.39 19.37 8.44
CA ARG A 34 -47.02 19.94 9.64
C ARG A 34 -46.09 19.76 10.84
N GLU A 35 -45.87 20.82 11.63
CA GLU A 35 -45.07 20.76 12.86
C GLU A 35 -45.92 20.22 14.03
N GLY A 36 -45.37 19.32 14.84
CA GLY A 36 -45.99 18.87 16.10
C GLY A 36 -46.33 17.37 16.21
N GLU A 37 -46.11 16.57 15.16
CA GLU A 37 -46.19 15.11 15.26
C GLU A 37 -44.82 14.52 15.57
N ASP A 38 -44.71 13.91 16.74
CA ASP A 38 -43.61 13.03 17.09
C ASP A 38 -43.76 11.73 16.27
N ALA A 39 -42.68 11.26 15.65
CA ALA A 39 -42.31 9.84 15.45
C ALA A 39 -41.64 9.57 14.11
N THR A 40 -40.57 8.78 14.20
CA THR A 40 -40.05 7.88 13.16
C THR A 40 -41.09 7.51 12.09
N VAL A 41 -40.84 7.86 10.83
CA VAL A 41 -41.56 7.30 9.68
C VAL A 41 -41.26 5.80 9.66
N LYS A 42 -42.19 4.99 10.16
CA LYS A 42 -42.07 3.52 10.13
C LYS A 42 -42.52 3.03 8.76
N LEU A 43 -41.56 2.89 7.86
CA LEU A 43 -41.75 2.20 6.59
C LEU A 43 -41.95 0.71 6.83
N SER A 44 -43.01 0.13 6.22
CA SER A 44 -43.21 -1.31 6.27
C SER A 44 -42.08 -2.01 5.52
N ARG A 45 -41.38 -2.93 6.21
CA ARG A 45 -40.30 -3.73 5.62
C ARG A 45 -40.75 -4.47 4.37
N THR A 46 -42.00 -4.91 4.32
CA THR A 46 -42.58 -5.60 3.14
C THR A 46 -42.56 -4.71 1.90
N ILE A 47 -42.94 -3.43 2.02
CA ILE A 47 -42.95 -2.48 0.90
C ILE A 47 -41.51 -2.18 0.47
N VAL A 48 -40.64 -1.92 1.45
CA VAL A 48 -39.23 -1.63 1.18
C VAL A 48 -38.59 -2.78 0.41
N ASN A 49 -38.74 -4.02 0.89
CA ASN A 49 -38.19 -5.20 0.24
C ASN A 49 -38.77 -5.39 -1.16
N LYS A 50 -40.09 -5.25 -1.33
CA LYS A 50 -40.74 -5.38 -2.63
C LYS A 50 -40.22 -4.37 -3.66
N VAL A 51 -40.09 -3.10 -3.28
CA VAL A 51 -39.54 -2.04 -4.15
C VAL A 51 -38.08 -2.32 -4.53
N LEU A 52 -37.28 -2.84 -3.59
CA LEU A 52 -35.88 -3.18 -3.83
C LEU A 52 -35.71 -4.43 -4.72
N GLU A 53 -36.55 -5.45 -4.52
CA GLU A 53 -36.54 -6.70 -5.29
C GLU A 53 -37.07 -6.51 -6.72
N GLU A 54 -38.20 -5.83 -6.85
CA GLU A 54 -38.85 -5.60 -8.15
C GLU A 54 -38.21 -4.44 -8.93
N LYS A 55 -37.39 -3.62 -8.27
CA LYS A 55 -36.76 -2.40 -8.82
C LYS A 55 -37.76 -1.46 -9.49
N SER A 56 -38.99 -1.43 -8.99
CA SER A 56 -40.11 -0.67 -9.53
C SER A 56 -40.78 0.17 -8.45
N GLY A 57 -41.46 1.25 -8.86
CA GLY A 57 -42.22 2.10 -7.96
C GLY A 57 -43.55 1.45 -7.57
N ILE A 58 -43.94 1.60 -6.30
CA ILE A 58 -45.25 1.20 -5.79
C ILE A 58 -46.07 2.46 -5.50
N LEU A 59 -47.29 2.50 -6.04
CA LEU A 59 -48.33 3.46 -5.69
C LEU A 59 -49.47 2.71 -4.98
N SER A 60 -49.89 3.24 -3.84
CA SER A 60 -51.14 2.82 -3.20
C SER A 60 -52.06 4.01 -3.02
N ALA A 61 -53.22 3.95 -3.67
CA ALA A 61 -54.26 4.99 -3.62
C ALA A 61 -55.12 4.91 -2.34
N ASP A 62 -55.22 3.73 -1.74
CA ASP A 62 -55.83 3.49 -0.43
C ASP A 62 -55.03 2.43 0.35
N ALA A 63 -53.97 2.88 1.02
CA ALA A 63 -53.06 2.00 1.75
C ALA A 63 -53.72 1.22 2.90
N ALA A 64 -54.92 1.64 3.34
CA ALA A 64 -55.67 0.97 4.40
C ALA A 64 -56.49 -0.24 3.90
N SER A 65 -56.72 -0.36 2.60
CA SER A 65 -57.54 -1.42 1.99
C SER A 65 -56.81 -2.27 0.94
N ASP A 66 -55.57 -1.91 0.60
CA ASP A 66 -54.78 -2.56 -0.45
C ASP A 66 -54.15 -3.89 0.02
N SER A 67 -54.51 -4.99 -0.65
CA SER A 67 -54.06 -6.35 -0.32
C SER A 67 -52.56 -6.58 -0.49
N GLN A 68 -51.84 -5.69 -1.17
CA GLN A 68 -50.38 -5.74 -1.26
C GLN A 68 -49.70 -5.39 0.07
N PHE A 69 -50.45 -4.81 0.99
CA PHE A 69 -50.03 -4.42 2.32
C PHE A 69 -50.64 -5.44 3.27
N ASP A 70 -49.98 -6.61 3.39
CA ASP A 70 -50.31 -7.56 4.46
C ASP A 70 -50.39 -6.78 5.77
N ALA A 71 -51.51 -6.92 6.48
CA ALA A 71 -51.92 -6.11 7.62
C ALA A 71 -50.92 -6.20 8.78
N SER A 72 -49.76 -5.56 8.62
CA SER A 72 -48.82 -5.29 9.69
C SER A 72 -49.45 -4.21 10.55
N GLU A 73 -49.44 -4.43 11.88
CA GLU A 73 -49.91 -3.48 12.92
C GLU A 73 -49.34 -2.05 12.78
N SER A 74 -48.37 -1.85 11.89
CA SER A 74 -47.75 -0.57 11.57
C SER A 74 -48.65 0.36 10.73
N ILE A 75 -49.48 -0.13 9.80
CA ILE A 75 -50.18 0.75 8.83
C ILE A 75 -51.49 1.31 9.39
N SER A 76 -52.25 0.50 10.14
CA SER A 76 -53.48 0.92 10.83
C SER A 76 -53.24 1.97 11.91
N ASN A 77 -52.01 2.09 12.43
CA ASN A 77 -51.60 3.12 13.40
C ASN A 77 -51.02 4.40 12.77
N LEU A 78 -50.73 4.43 11.46
CA LEU A 78 -50.00 5.55 10.81
C LEU A 78 -50.87 6.53 10.02
N SER A 79 -52.20 6.31 10.00
CA SER A 79 -53.20 7.14 9.29
C SER A 79 -52.85 7.44 7.82
N ILE A 80 -52.19 6.50 7.14
CA ILE A 80 -51.77 6.66 5.73
C ILE A 80 -52.99 6.47 4.83
N ARG A 81 -53.24 7.43 3.94
CA ARG A 81 -54.31 7.34 2.94
C ARG A 81 -53.78 6.93 1.58
N SER A 82 -52.79 7.66 1.08
CA SER A 82 -52.12 7.31 -0.17
C SER A 82 -50.62 7.44 0.00
N MET A 83 -49.86 6.57 -0.66
CA MET A 83 -48.40 6.59 -0.60
C MET A 83 -47.75 6.18 -1.93
N MET A 84 -46.56 6.72 -2.15
CA MET A 84 -45.65 6.30 -3.21
C MET A 84 -44.33 5.86 -2.59
N CYS A 85 -43.74 4.79 -3.11
CA CYS A 85 -42.43 4.33 -2.73
C CYS A 85 -41.68 3.93 -3.99
N VAL A 86 -40.55 4.58 -4.26
CA VAL A 86 -39.75 4.34 -5.47
C VAL A 86 -38.32 3.98 -5.11
N PRO A 87 -37.65 3.12 -5.89
CA PRO A 87 -36.26 2.80 -5.67
C PRO A 87 -35.36 3.95 -6.17
N MET A 88 -34.27 4.18 -5.46
CA MET A 88 -33.11 4.89 -5.99
C MET A 88 -32.17 3.83 -6.58
N LEU A 89 -32.11 3.77 -7.90
CA LEU A 89 -31.28 2.80 -8.61
C LEU A 89 -29.96 3.45 -9.03
N GLY A 90 -28.86 2.81 -8.64
CA GLY A 90 -27.52 3.20 -9.04
C GLY A 90 -27.10 2.64 -10.39
N LEU A 91 -25.80 2.70 -10.67
CA LEU A 91 -25.19 2.04 -11.83
C LEU A 91 -25.52 0.53 -11.83
N ALA A 92 -25.79 -0.03 -13.01
CA ALA A 92 -26.22 -1.44 -13.20
C ALA A 92 -27.53 -1.83 -12.48
N GLU A 93 -28.42 -0.86 -12.23
CA GLU A 93 -29.73 -1.06 -11.58
C GLU A 93 -29.62 -1.64 -10.16
N GLU A 94 -28.52 -1.41 -9.45
CA GLU A 94 -28.43 -1.80 -8.04
C GLU A 94 -29.24 -0.82 -7.17
N PRO A 95 -30.13 -1.30 -6.28
CA PRO A 95 -30.82 -0.41 -5.35
C PRO A 95 -29.86 0.18 -4.31
N ILE A 96 -29.67 1.49 -4.36
CA ILE A 96 -28.85 2.25 -3.40
C ILE A 96 -29.69 2.90 -2.29
N GLY A 97 -31.01 2.88 -2.44
CA GLY A 97 -31.95 3.45 -1.49
C GLY A 97 -33.38 3.45 -1.99
N ILE A 98 -34.26 4.11 -1.25
CA ILE A 98 -35.65 4.35 -1.63
C ILE A 98 -36.07 5.78 -1.26
N ILE A 99 -37.02 6.31 -2.01
CA ILE A 99 -37.76 7.52 -1.66
C ILE A 99 -39.21 7.14 -1.41
N ASN A 100 -39.70 7.45 -0.21
CA ASN A 100 -41.08 7.28 0.16
C ASN A 100 -41.73 8.65 0.42
N ILE A 101 -42.95 8.80 -0.05
CA ILE A 101 -43.82 9.95 0.22
C ILE A 101 -45.20 9.43 0.54
N ASP A 102 -45.84 10.02 1.54
CA ASP A 102 -47.22 9.68 1.90
C ASP A 102 -48.06 10.90 2.25
N THR A 103 -49.38 10.73 2.15
CA THR A 103 -50.40 11.70 2.53
C THR A 103 -51.38 11.10 3.53
N GLN A 104 -51.78 11.91 4.50
CA GLN A 104 -52.81 11.59 5.48
C GLN A 104 -54.15 12.26 5.12
N ASN A 105 -54.17 13.11 4.08
CA ASN A 105 -55.35 13.84 3.68
C ASN A 105 -56.39 12.91 3.02
N PRO A 106 -57.62 12.79 3.56
CA PRO A 106 -58.63 11.89 3.03
C PRO A 106 -59.20 12.30 1.66
N VAL A 107 -58.91 13.51 1.17
CA VAL A 107 -59.40 14.03 -0.11
C VAL A 107 -58.34 13.96 -1.22
N GLN A 108 -57.06 13.79 -0.87
CA GLN A 108 -55.96 13.79 -1.83
C GLN A 108 -55.39 12.38 -1.99
N GLN A 109 -55.21 11.95 -3.23
CA GLN A 109 -54.60 10.67 -3.59
C GLN A 109 -53.56 10.89 -4.68
N PHE A 110 -52.40 10.24 -4.55
CA PHE A 110 -51.39 10.23 -5.60
C PHE A 110 -51.89 9.43 -6.81
N GLN A 111 -51.56 9.90 -8.00
CA GLN A 111 -51.91 9.27 -9.27
C GLN A 111 -50.68 8.61 -9.92
N GLU A 112 -50.87 7.82 -10.98
CA GLU A 112 -49.75 7.23 -11.73
C GLU A 112 -48.80 8.28 -12.29
N GLU A 113 -49.31 9.44 -12.71
CA GLU A 113 -48.50 10.58 -13.17
C GLU A 113 -47.56 11.11 -12.06
N ASP A 114 -48.01 11.09 -10.80
CA ASP A 114 -47.18 11.47 -9.66
C ASP A 114 -46.08 10.41 -9.41
N LEU A 115 -46.39 9.13 -9.62
CA LEU A 115 -45.43 8.04 -9.48
C LEU A 115 -44.32 8.13 -10.54
N ASP A 116 -44.67 8.38 -11.80
CA ASP A 116 -43.71 8.56 -12.90
C ASP A 116 -42.79 9.77 -12.66
N LEU A 117 -43.37 10.85 -12.14
CA LEU A 117 -42.60 12.03 -11.73
C LEU A 117 -41.66 11.70 -10.57
N LEU A 118 -42.13 10.96 -9.56
CA LEU A 118 -41.32 10.56 -8.41
C LEU A 118 -40.19 9.59 -8.83
N MET A 119 -40.45 8.65 -9.74
CA MET A 119 -39.43 7.79 -10.34
C MET A 119 -38.36 8.62 -11.05
N SER A 120 -38.75 9.65 -11.80
CA SER A 120 -37.81 10.57 -12.47
C SER A 120 -36.96 11.35 -11.46
N VAL A 121 -37.58 11.86 -10.39
CA VAL A 121 -36.88 12.53 -9.28
C VAL A 121 -35.93 11.57 -8.58
N ALA A 122 -36.34 10.33 -8.34
CA ALA A 122 -35.51 9.31 -7.70
C ALA A 122 -34.32 8.92 -8.57
N GLY A 123 -34.48 8.81 -9.89
CA GLY A 123 -33.37 8.58 -10.81
C GLY A 123 -32.35 9.72 -10.77
N GLN A 124 -32.79 10.98 -10.81
CA GLN A 124 -31.89 12.13 -10.71
C GLN A 124 -31.22 12.24 -9.34
N ALA A 125 -31.95 11.96 -8.26
CA ALA A 125 -31.42 11.94 -6.91
C ALA A 125 -30.38 10.82 -6.74
N ALA A 126 -30.64 9.64 -7.30
CA ALA A 126 -29.73 8.49 -7.27
C ALA A 126 -28.42 8.83 -7.97
N LEU A 127 -28.48 9.32 -9.21
CA LEU A 127 -27.29 9.75 -9.97
C LEU A 127 -26.49 10.82 -9.23
N SER A 128 -27.17 11.83 -8.69
CA SER A 128 -26.50 12.92 -7.95
C SER A 128 -25.82 12.41 -6.69
N TYR A 129 -26.48 11.52 -5.95
CA TYR A 129 -25.93 10.90 -4.75
C TYR A 129 -24.71 10.03 -5.06
N GLU A 130 -24.81 9.15 -6.06
CA GLU A 130 -23.67 8.31 -6.47
C GLU A 130 -22.49 9.13 -6.95
N SER A 131 -22.74 10.17 -7.76
CA SER A 131 -21.67 11.05 -8.24
C SER A 131 -20.96 11.77 -7.08
N ALA A 132 -21.72 12.32 -6.13
CA ALA A 132 -21.15 12.97 -4.95
C ALA A 132 -20.36 12.00 -4.06
N ARG A 133 -20.87 10.77 -3.90
CA ARG A 133 -20.18 9.69 -3.17
C ARG A 133 -18.87 9.31 -3.84
N LEU A 134 -18.90 8.98 -5.14
CA LEU A 134 -17.71 8.60 -5.90
C LEU A 134 -16.66 9.71 -5.88
N MET A 135 -17.09 10.97 -6.01
CA MET A 135 -16.19 12.12 -5.89
C MET A 135 -15.55 12.20 -4.51
N SER A 136 -16.31 11.96 -3.44
CA SER A 136 -15.78 11.97 -2.08
C SER A 136 -14.76 10.85 -1.86
N SER A 137 -15.06 9.62 -2.28
CA SER A 137 -14.11 8.49 -2.21
C SER A 137 -12.87 8.72 -3.07
N PHE A 138 -13.03 9.33 -4.25
CA PHE A 138 -11.91 9.70 -5.11
C PHE A 138 -11.00 10.75 -4.45
N MET A 139 -11.59 11.80 -3.86
CA MET A 139 -10.82 12.83 -3.14
C MET A 139 -10.07 12.25 -1.94
N GLU A 140 -10.69 11.33 -1.18
CA GLU A 140 -10.05 10.68 -0.05
C GLU A 140 -8.87 9.80 -0.49
N LYS A 141 -9.07 8.99 -1.53
CA LYS A 141 -7.98 8.21 -2.14
C LYS A 141 -6.86 9.12 -2.67
N GLN A 142 -7.20 10.18 -3.38
CA GLN A 142 -6.21 11.13 -3.90
C GLN A 142 -5.41 11.80 -2.78
N LYS A 143 -6.05 12.09 -1.64
CA LYS A 143 -5.37 12.60 -0.45
C LYS A 143 -4.39 11.58 0.11
N GLN A 144 -4.79 10.31 0.23
CA GLN A 144 -3.91 9.22 0.69
C GLN A 144 -2.73 9.01 -0.25
N ASP A 145 -2.97 8.99 -1.57
CA ASP A 145 -1.91 8.86 -2.59
C ASP A 145 -0.90 10.02 -2.49
N ASN A 146 -1.36 11.26 -2.33
CA ASN A 146 -0.49 12.42 -2.13
C ASN A 146 0.34 12.32 -0.83
N GLU A 147 -0.25 11.84 0.27
CA GLU A 147 0.49 11.63 1.52
C GLU A 147 1.58 10.56 1.36
N MET A 148 1.30 9.51 0.58
CA MET A 148 2.28 8.46 0.26
C MET A 148 3.39 8.96 -0.67
N ASP A 149 3.09 9.82 -1.64
CA ASP A 149 4.11 10.46 -2.49
C ASP A 149 5.06 11.35 -1.69
N ILE A 150 4.54 12.08 -0.69
CA ILE A 150 5.35 12.86 0.24
C ILE A 150 6.26 11.93 1.05
N ALA A 151 5.71 10.85 1.61
CA ALA A 151 6.48 9.88 2.37
C ALA A 151 7.61 9.25 1.53
N ARG A 152 7.32 8.92 0.27
CA ARG A 152 8.32 8.45 -0.70
C ARG A 152 9.44 9.47 -0.91
N GLY A 153 9.10 10.74 -1.10
CA GLY A 153 10.09 11.81 -1.27
C GLY A 153 11.00 11.97 -0.04
N VAL A 154 10.45 11.87 1.16
CA VAL A 154 11.22 11.88 2.41
C VAL A 154 12.16 10.68 2.48
N GLN A 155 11.65 9.47 2.20
CA GLN A 155 12.45 8.25 2.25
C GLN A 155 13.61 8.28 1.24
N GLN A 156 13.35 8.73 0.02
CA GLN A 156 14.38 8.90 -1.00
C GLN A 156 15.47 9.90 -0.57
N GLY A 157 15.12 10.92 0.21
CA GLY A 157 16.08 11.86 0.78
C GLY A 157 16.99 11.28 1.87
N LEU A 158 16.67 10.10 2.42
CA LEU A 158 17.51 9.39 3.40
C LEU A 158 18.55 8.48 2.73
N LEU A 159 18.34 8.11 1.47
CA LEU A 159 19.27 7.30 0.69
C LEU A 159 20.28 8.20 -0.04
N PRO A 160 21.51 7.72 -0.32
CA PRO A 160 22.50 8.53 -1.01
C PRO A 160 22.01 8.88 -2.43
N SER A 161 22.19 10.15 -2.79
CA SER A 161 21.85 10.65 -4.15
C SER A 161 22.99 10.49 -5.16
N THR A 162 24.21 10.27 -4.66
CA THR A 162 25.43 10.08 -5.45
C THR A 162 26.31 9.05 -4.76
N VAL A 163 27.06 8.29 -5.55
CA VAL A 163 28.12 7.42 -5.02
C VAL A 163 29.46 8.17 -4.99
N PRO A 164 30.38 7.83 -4.07
CA PRO A 164 31.72 8.43 -4.02
C PRO A 164 32.50 8.21 -5.33
N ASN A 165 33.35 9.17 -5.67
CA ASN A 165 34.26 9.07 -6.81
C ASN A 165 35.68 8.79 -6.30
N VAL A 166 36.06 7.51 -6.29
CA VAL A 166 37.35 7.04 -5.76
C VAL A 166 38.19 6.50 -6.90
N GLU A 167 39.43 6.94 -7.00
CA GLU A 167 40.36 6.47 -8.04
C GLU A 167 40.59 4.95 -7.92
N GLY A 168 40.49 4.24 -9.05
CA GLY A 168 40.68 2.78 -9.10
C GLY A 168 39.47 1.96 -8.66
N TYR A 169 38.37 2.59 -8.26
CA TYR A 169 37.15 1.93 -7.82
C TYR A 169 35.91 2.43 -8.56
N GLU A 170 34.94 1.53 -8.69
CA GLU A 170 33.63 1.87 -9.21
C GLU A 170 32.54 1.37 -8.27
N PHE A 171 31.45 2.14 -8.22
CA PHE A 171 30.30 1.88 -7.38
C PHE A 171 29.02 2.05 -8.18
N PHE A 172 28.02 1.25 -7.85
CA PHE A 172 26.66 1.41 -8.30
C PHE A 172 25.71 0.94 -7.21
N ALA A 173 24.61 1.65 -7.06
CA ALA A 173 23.51 1.23 -6.22
C ALA A 173 22.19 1.66 -6.84
N SER A 174 21.16 0.86 -6.60
CA SER A 174 19.79 1.14 -7.03
C SER A 174 18.80 0.61 -6.02
N TYR A 175 17.71 1.34 -5.82
CA TYR A 175 16.60 0.99 -4.94
C TYR A 175 15.28 1.25 -5.66
N HIS A 176 14.41 0.24 -5.66
CA HIS A 176 13.09 0.29 -6.26
C HIS A 176 12.06 -0.35 -5.34
N SER A 177 11.27 0.48 -4.66
CA SER A 177 10.23 0.00 -3.76
C SER A 177 9.08 -0.71 -4.50
N ALA A 178 8.52 -1.77 -3.92
CA ALA A 178 7.31 -2.42 -4.40
C ALA A 178 6.04 -1.61 -4.09
N GLN A 179 6.06 -0.88 -2.98
CA GLN A 179 4.99 0.04 -2.58
C GLN A 179 5.47 1.50 -2.69
N ALA A 180 4.68 2.45 -2.18
CA ALA A 180 5.08 3.86 -2.16
C ALA A 180 6.38 4.09 -1.35
N VAL A 181 6.56 3.32 -0.28
CA VAL A 181 7.75 3.28 0.58
C VAL A 181 8.10 1.84 0.91
N GLY A 182 9.36 1.58 1.23
CA GLY A 182 9.88 0.22 1.41
C GLY A 182 10.80 0.00 2.61
N GLY A 183 11.24 -1.24 2.82
CA GLY A 183 12.12 -1.68 3.91
C GLY A 183 13.61 -1.63 3.57
N ASP A 184 13.99 -1.75 2.30
CA ASP A 184 15.41 -1.82 1.93
C ASP A 184 16.18 -0.54 2.23
N TYR A 185 17.43 -0.73 2.64
CA TYR A 185 18.39 0.31 2.97
C TYR A 185 19.70 0.05 2.24
N TYR A 186 20.28 1.10 1.68
CA TYR A 186 21.68 1.09 1.31
C TYR A 186 22.30 2.48 1.54
N ASP A 187 23.61 2.52 1.77
CA ASP A 187 24.37 3.75 1.81
C ASP A 187 25.83 3.52 1.42
N ILE A 188 26.47 4.53 0.83
CA ILE A 188 27.88 4.52 0.46
C ILE A 188 28.49 5.87 0.82
N PHE A 189 29.39 5.89 1.80
CA PHE A 189 29.95 7.14 2.33
C PHE A 189 31.45 7.02 2.55
N GLU A 190 32.12 8.16 2.38
CA GLU A 190 33.55 8.30 2.66
C GLU A 190 33.80 8.32 4.17
N LEU A 191 34.81 7.56 4.59
CA LEU A 191 35.34 7.51 5.95
C LEU A 191 36.77 8.10 5.95
N PRO A 192 37.29 8.50 7.12
CA PRO A 192 38.69 8.91 7.23
C PRO A 192 39.67 7.81 6.77
N ASP A 193 40.90 8.22 6.47
CA ASP A 193 42.01 7.34 6.08
C ASP A 193 41.78 6.54 4.79
N ASP A 194 41.17 7.17 3.78
CA ASP A 194 40.88 6.57 2.47
C ASP A 194 40.09 5.25 2.59
N LYS A 195 39.05 5.29 3.42
CA LYS A 195 38.11 4.19 3.62
C LYS A 195 36.75 4.55 3.07
N ILE A 196 36.03 3.55 2.58
CA ILE A 196 34.64 3.67 2.15
C ILE A 196 33.79 2.74 2.99
N GLY A 197 32.76 3.28 3.63
CA GLY A 197 31.73 2.48 4.27
C GLY A 197 30.62 2.16 3.27
N LEU A 198 30.25 0.88 3.17
CA LEU A 198 29.11 0.42 2.40
C LEU A 198 28.14 -0.29 3.33
N SER A 199 26.90 0.19 3.33
CA SER A 199 25.80 -0.33 4.12
C SER A 199 24.74 -0.90 3.20
N PHE A 200 24.21 -2.08 3.53
CA PHE A 200 23.19 -2.73 2.72
C PHE A 200 22.29 -3.59 3.60
N GLY A 201 20.97 -3.48 3.49
CA GLY A 201 20.09 -4.35 4.24
C GLY A 201 18.63 -4.25 3.86
N ASP A 202 17.85 -5.15 4.43
CA ASP A 202 16.41 -5.26 4.23
C ASP A 202 15.71 -5.45 5.58
N VAL A 203 14.65 -4.68 5.78
CA VAL A 203 13.81 -4.70 6.98
C VAL A 203 12.71 -5.73 6.78
N ALA A 204 12.55 -6.63 7.76
CA ALA A 204 11.43 -7.55 7.80
C ALA A 204 10.07 -6.81 7.73
N GLY A 205 9.39 -6.99 6.58
CA GLY A 205 8.05 -6.49 6.28
C GLY A 205 8.01 -5.13 5.57
N LYS A 206 6.91 -4.89 4.84
CA LYS A 206 6.86 -3.88 3.76
C LYS A 206 6.05 -2.63 4.13
N GLY A 207 6.10 -1.63 3.25
CA GLY A 207 5.30 -0.42 3.35
C GLY A 207 5.73 0.50 4.49
N VAL A 208 4.79 1.28 5.02
CA VAL A 208 5.08 2.34 6.02
C VAL A 208 5.83 1.82 7.26
N PRO A 209 5.45 0.68 7.89
CA PRO A 209 6.19 0.19 9.05
C PRO A 209 7.65 -0.18 8.74
N GLY A 210 7.91 -0.80 7.59
CA GLY A 210 9.27 -1.14 7.14
C GLY A 210 10.11 0.11 6.92
N ALA A 211 9.53 1.11 6.23
CA ALA A 211 10.17 2.39 5.96
C ALA A 211 10.57 3.17 7.22
N MET A 212 9.79 3.06 8.30
CA MET A 212 10.13 3.69 9.58
C MET A 212 11.35 3.05 10.25
N ILE A 213 11.48 1.72 10.17
CA ILE A 213 12.68 1.02 10.69
C ILE A 213 13.88 1.32 9.79
N MET A 214 13.69 1.35 8.47
CA MET A 214 14.69 1.76 7.49
C MET A 214 15.26 3.16 7.83
N ALA A 215 14.38 4.14 8.07
CA ALA A 215 14.79 5.51 8.42
C ALA A 215 15.60 5.58 9.74
N ARG A 216 15.22 4.78 10.74
CA ARG A 216 15.98 4.64 11.98
C ARG A 216 17.34 4.00 11.73
N MET A 217 17.39 2.92 10.93
CA MET A 217 18.63 2.23 10.56
C MET A 217 19.60 3.19 9.86
N SER A 218 19.13 3.92 8.84
CA SER A 218 19.90 4.96 8.15
C SER A 218 20.49 5.98 9.12
N SER A 219 19.68 6.53 10.01
CA SER A 219 20.12 7.52 11.02
C SER A 219 21.15 6.92 12.00
N CYS A 220 20.93 5.69 12.45
CA CYS A 220 21.81 4.98 13.36
C CYS A 220 23.18 4.74 12.70
N VAL A 221 23.18 4.18 11.49
CA VAL A 221 24.39 3.85 10.73
C VAL A 221 25.22 5.11 10.46
N GLN A 222 24.59 6.16 9.92
CA GLN A 222 25.28 7.41 9.61
C GLN A 222 25.86 8.08 10.86
N ASN A 223 25.18 7.98 12.01
CA ASN A 223 25.69 8.52 13.26
C ASN A 223 26.85 7.69 13.82
N THR A 224 26.73 6.36 13.82
CA THR A 224 27.78 5.45 14.33
C THR A 224 29.07 5.58 13.53
N LEU A 225 28.96 5.57 12.20
CA LEU A 225 30.12 5.56 11.30
C LEU A 225 30.83 6.92 11.18
N ARG A 226 30.28 7.98 11.78
CA ARG A 226 31.03 9.23 12.01
C ARG A 226 32.18 9.04 13.00
N PHE A 227 32.05 8.12 13.95
CA PHE A 227 32.98 8.00 15.08
C PHE A 227 33.66 6.63 15.18
N VAL A 228 33.04 5.58 14.62
CA VAL A 228 33.54 4.21 14.69
C VAL A 228 33.75 3.71 13.26
N HIS A 229 35.00 3.49 12.86
CA HIS A 229 35.35 3.13 11.46
C HIS A 229 35.78 1.66 11.31
N GLU A 230 35.81 0.91 12.40
CA GLU A 230 36.06 -0.53 12.40
C GLU A 230 34.73 -1.28 12.34
N VAL A 231 34.62 -2.25 11.43
CA VAL A 231 33.34 -2.92 11.11
C VAL A 231 32.71 -3.61 12.31
N GLY A 232 33.49 -4.38 13.07
CA GLY A 232 32.99 -5.12 14.24
C GLY A 232 32.38 -4.19 15.28
N PRO A 233 33.15 -3.26 15.88
CA PRO A 233 32.62 -2.30 16.84
C PRO A 233 31.46 -1.45 16.30
N ALA A 234 31.45 -1.12 15.00
CA ALA A 234 30.36 -0.38 14.38
C ALA A 234 29.07 -1.21 14.33
N VAL A 235 29.13 -2.48 13.89
CA VAL A 235 27.95 -3.35 13.86
C VAL A 235 27.44 -3.64 15.27
N ASP A 236 28.31 -3.86 16.24
CA ASP A 236 27.90 -4.08 17.63
C ASP A 236 27.09 -2.88 18.15
N ALA A 237 27.61 -1.66 17.96
CA ALA A 237 26.92 -0.43 18.36
C ALA A 237 25.59 -0.22 17.61
N ILE A 238 25.53 -0.56 16.32
CA ILE A 238 24.29 -0.49 15.54
C ILE A 238 23.28 -1.51 16.05
N ASN A 239 23.69 -2.75 16.31
CA ASN A 239 22.82 -3.81 16.78
C ASN A 239 22.24 -3.51 18.16
N ASP A 240 23.08 -3.10 19.10
CA ASP A 240 22.64 -2.74 20.46
C ASP A 240 21.66 -1.56 20.41
N HIS A 241 21.96 -0.53 19.60
CA HIS A 241 21.04 0.58 19.40
C HIS A 241 19.68 0.14 18.83
N MET A 242 19.69 -0.80 17.87
CA MET A 242 18.44 -1.31 17.27
C MET A 242 17.64 -2.16 18.26
N CYS A 243 18.31 -2.97 19.09
CA CYS A 243 17.71 -3.78 20.16
C CYS A 243 17.04 -2.95 21.26
N ASP A 244 17.64 -1.82 21.69
CA ASP A 244 17.14 -0.94 22.77
C ASP A 244 15.69 -0.47 22.59
N SER A 245 15.21 -0.44 21.34
CA SER A 245 13.82 -0.12 21.01
C SER A 245 13.33 -1.04 19.91
N ALA A 246 13.56 -2.34 20.09
CA ALA A 246 13.08 -3.36 19.17
C ALA A 246 11.55 -3.28 19.03
N VAL A 247 11.08 -3.34 17.79
CA VAL A 247 9.66 -3.49 17.49
C VAL A 247 9.40 -4.96 17.27
N GLU A 248 8.43 -5.52 17.97
CA GLU A 248 8.14 -6.96 17.91
C GLU A 248 7.90 -7.40 16.45
N GLY A 249 8.60 -8.47 16.05
CA GLY A 249 8.54 -9.00 14.68
C GLY A 249 9.25 -8.15 13.62
N ARG A 250 10.06 -7.16 14.00
CA ARG A 250 10.87 -6.35 13.07
C ARG A 250 12.35 -6.53 13.36
N PHE A 251 13.09 -6.90 12.33
CA PHE A 251 14.54 -7.04 12.33
C PHE A 251 15.07 -6.59 10.97
N VAL A 252 16.38 -6.38 10.87
CA VAL A 252 17.02 -5.96 9.62
C VAL A 252 18.08 -6.98 9.26
N THR A 253 17.92 -7.65 8.12
CA THR A 253 19.03 -8.40 7.52
C THR A 253 20.01 -7.37 6.96
N TYR A 254 21.29 -7.46 7.32
CA TYR A 254 22.22 -6.35 7.07
C TYR A 254 23.65 -6.81 6.76
N VAL A 255 24.32 -6.09 5.88
CA VAL A 255 25.75 -6.21 5.57
C VAL A 255 26.39 -4.85 5.78
N LEU A 256 27.47 -4.82 6.55
CA LEU A 256 28.37 -3.66 6.64
C LEU A 256 29.73 -4.03 6.06
N VAL A 257 30.22 -3.19 5.17
CA VAL A 257 31.56 -3.29 4.61
C VAL A 257 32.34 -2.02 4.89
N VAL A 258 33.60 -2.14 5.30
CA VAL A 258 34.58 -1.06 5.24
C VAL A 258 35.67 -1.48 4.27
N LEU A 259 35.82 -0.69 3.21
CA LEU A 259 36.80 -0.88 2.15
C LEU A 259 37.95 0.10 2.35
N ASP A 260 39.13 -0.41 2.65
CA ASP A 260 40.39 0.35 2.65
C ASP A 260 40.92 0.42 1.21
N THR A 261 40.86 1.61 0.60
CA THR A 261 41.19 1.78 -0.82
C THR A 261 42.68 1.89 -1.07
N ASN A 262 43.47 2.16 -0.03
CA ASN A 262 44.94 2.19 -0.09
C ASN A 262 45.53 0.77 -0.05
N ASN A 263 45.01 -0.07 0.84
CA ASN A 263 45.47 -1.45 1.03
C ASN A 263 44.66 -2.46 0.21
N HIS A 264 43.60 -2.01 -0.47
CA HIS A 264 42.67 -2.84 -1.25
C HIS A 264 42.08 -3.99 -0.45
N ARG A 265 41.74 -3.74 0.81
CA ARG A 265 41.19 -4.74 1.73
C ARG A 265 39.78 -4.36 2.14
N LEU A 266 38.87 -5.32 2.06
CA LEU A 266 37.54 -5.21 2.62
C LEU A 266 37.50 -5.93 3.97
N SER A 267 36.85 -5.31 4.95
CA SER A 267 36.37 -5.94 6.18
C SER A 267 34.85 -5.96 6.11
N LEU A 268 34.23 -7.08 6.43
CA LEU A 268 32.79 -7.30 6.25
C LEU A 268 32.20 -8.00 7.46
N VAL A 269 30.98 -7.59 7.84
CA VAL A 269 30.10 -8.34 8.74
C VAL A 269 28.78 -8.58 8.02
N ASN A 270 28.30 -9.82 8.08
CA ASN A 270 26.97 -10.19 7.61
C ASN A 270 26.08 -10.54 8.80
N ALA A 271 25.07 -9.70 9.05
CA ALA A 271 24.06 -9.85 10.09
C ALA A 271 22.76 -10.40 9.47
N GLY A 272 22.75 -11.71 9.18
CA GLY A 272 21.57 -12.45 8.74
C GLY A 272 21.09 -12.15 7.31
N HIS A 273 21.91 -11.48 6.49
CA HIS A 273 21.61 -11.22 5.08
C HIS A 273 22.18 -12.30 4.17
N MET A 274 21.75 -12.31 2.91
CA MET A 274 22.31 -13.21 1.91
C MET A 274 23.79 -12.90 1.64
N SER A 275 24.58 -13.96 1.36
CA SER A 275 26.01 -13.83 1.13
C SER A 275 26.31 -12.96 -0.09
N PRO A 276 27.21 -11.96 0.03
CA PRO A 276 27.69 -11.21 -1.11
C PRO A 276 28.37 -12.13 -2.12
N MET A 277 28.09 -11.92 -3.41
CA MET A 277 28.78 -12.63 -4.49
C MET A 277 30.00 -11.84 -4.95
N ILE A 278 31.10 -12.52 -5.23
CA ILE A 278 32.32 -11.90 -5.74
C ILE A 278 32.65 -12.50 -7.10
N LEU A 279 32.41 -11.71 -8.14
CA LEU A 279 32.79 -12.06 -9.50
C LEU A 279 34.28 -11.80 -9.69
N LYS A 280 35.01 -12.83 -10.11
CA LYS A 280 36.42 -12.74 -10.49
C LYS A 280 36.59 -12.49 -12.00
N PRO A 281 37.75 -11.97 -12.44
CA PRO A 281 38.06 -11.77 -13.86
C PRO A 281 37.99 -13.06 -14.72
N ASP A 282 38.21 -14.23 -14.12
CA ASP A 282 38.10 -15.52 -14.81
C ASP A 282 36.65 -16.01 -14.96
N GLY A 283 35.68 -15.28 -14.42
CA GLY A 283 34.26 -15.61 -14.42
C GLY A 283 33.85 -16.62 -13.36
N SER A 284 34.74 -16.99 -12.43
CA SER A 284 34.33 -17.67 -11.21
C SER A 284 33.63 -16.70 -10.25
N ILE A 285 32.70 -17.24 -9.46
CA ILE A 285 31.99 -16.49 -8.43
C ILE A 285 32.36 -17.13 -7.11
N ASP A 286 33.01 -16.35 -6.25
CA ASP A 286 33.19 -16.70 -4.85
C ASP A 286 32.01 -16.15 -4.03
N GLU A 287 31.76 -16.75 -2.88
CA GLU A 287 30.82 -16.23 -1.89
C GLU A 287 31.54 -16.14 -0.54
N PHE A 288 31.06 -15.27 0.35
CA PHE A 288 31.55 -15.25 1.72
C PHE A 288 31.16 -16.53 2.47
N PRO A 289 31.96 -16.98 3.46
CA PRO A 289 31.67 -18.20 4.20
C PRO A 289 30.29 -18.14 4.86
N GLU A 290 29.41 -19.10 4.57
CA GLU A 290 28.07 -19.14 5.16
C GLU A 290 28.12 -19.25 6.69
N GLU A 291 29.19 -19.86 7.25
CA GLU A 291 29.35 -19.98 8.69
C GLU A 291 29.57 -18.62 9.39
N SER A 292 29.96 -17.59 8.65
CA SER A 292 30.18 -16.23 9.17
C SER A 292 28.91 -15.37 9.23
N ILE A 293 27.77 -15.89 8.76
CA ILE A 293 26.49 -15.19 8.78
C ILE A 293 25.93 -15.19 10.21
N GLY A 294 25.85 -14.00 10.80
CA GLY A 294 25.26 -13.77 12.12
C GLY A 294 23.73 -13.73 12.11
N VAL A 295 23.14 -13.34 13.26
CA VAL A 295 21.70 -13.08 13.35
C VAL A 295 21.35 -11.71 12.77
N PRO A 296 20.11 -11.48 12.30
CA PRO A 296 19.67 -10.16 11.89
C PRO A 296 19.81 -9.10 12.98
N ILE A 297 20.06 -7.86 12.57
CA ILE A 297 20.16 -6.70 13.45
C ILE A 297 18.84 -6.49 14.19
N GLY A 298 18.92 -6.23 15.50
CA GLY A 298 17.77 -5.99 16.37
C GLY A 298 17.14 -7.24 16.96
N VAL A 299 17.70 -8.43 16.71
CA VAL A 299 17.18 -9.71 17.24
C VAL A 299 17.79 -10.08 18.60
N MET A 300 19.10 -9.90 18.75
CA MET A 300 19.84 -10.31 19.94
C MET A 300 20.91 -9.29 20.29
N GLU A 301 20.72 -8.59 21.40
CA GLU A 301 21.70 -7.65 21.97
C GLU A 301 23.00 -8.38 22.35
N GLY A 302 24.15 -7.74 22.10
CA GLY A 302 25.46 -8.30 22.41
C GLY A 302 25.85 -9.57 21.64
N PHE A 303 25.21 -9.83 20.48
CA PHE A 303 25.60 -10.94 19.62
C PHE A 303 27.01 -10.70 19.03
N PRO A 304 27.95 -11.67 19.13
CA PRO A 304 29.31 -11.48 18.64
C PRO A 304 29.39 -11.73 17.13
N PHE A 305 29.28 -10.67 16.33
CA PHE A 305 29.39 -10.77 14.88
C PHE A 305 30.83 -11.12 14.42
N GLU A 306 30.94 -12.03 13.45
CA GLU A 306 32.23 -12.38 12.86
C GLU A 306 32.64 -11.37 11.78
N VAL A 307 33.85 -10.84 11.90
CA VAL A 307 34.45 -9.97 10.89
C VAL A 307 35.24 -10.81 9.89
N VAL A 308 34.83 -10.79 8.63
CA VAL A 308 35.55 -11.42 7.53
C VAL A 308 36.40 -10.39 6.81
N GLU A 309 37.70 -10.65 6.69
CA GLU A 309 38.63 -9.82 5.93
C GLU A 309 39.02 -10.51 4.61
N ARG A 310 39.09 -9.72 3.53
CA ARG A 310 39.50 -10.21 2.21
C ARG A 310 40.21 -9.12 1.42
N GLU A 311 41.21 -9.49 0.63
CA GLU A 311 41.78 -8.58 -0.37
C GLU A 311 40.85 -8.50 -1.59
N LEU A 312 40.64 -7.30 -2.14
CA LEU A 312 39.89 -7.10 -3.37
C LEU A 312 40.87 -6.91 -4.53
N GLY A 313 40.97 -7.96 -5.34
CA GLY A 313 41.86 -8.00 -6.50
C GLY A 313 41.40 -7.08 -7.64
N PRO A 314 42.32 -6.65 -8.52
CA PRO A 314 41.95 -5.95 -9.75
C PRO A 314 40.93 -6.74 -10.59
N GLY A 315 39.88 -6.06 -11.05
CA GLY A 315 38.79 -6.62 -11.82
C GLY A 315 37.78 -7.45 -11.02
N GLU A 316 37.95 -7.59 -9.70
CA GLU A 316 36.94 -8.24 -8.86
C GLU A 316 35.78 -7.29 -8.56
N ILE A 317 34.56 -7.83 -8.62
CA ILE A 317 33.31 -7.10 -8.38
C ILE A 317 32.52 -7.82 -7.30
N VAL A 318 32.17 -7.10 -6.24
CA VAL A 318 31.23 -7.54 -5.22
C VAL A 318 29.82 -7.14 -5.63
N VAL A 319 28.88 -8.08 -5.48
CA VAL A 319 27.45 -7.90 -5.78
C VAL A 319 26.64 -8.21 -4.53
N LEU A 320 25.88 -7.22 -4.09
CA LEU A 320 24.89 -7.27 -3.01
C LEU A 320 23.51 -7.03 -3.61
N PHE A 321 22.52 -7.76 -3.14
CA PHE A 321 21.15 -7.71 -3.63
C PHE A 321 20.18 -8.10 -2.53
N THR A 322 18.92 -7.66 -2.64
CA THR A 322 17.83 -8.11 -1.76
C THR A 322 17.01 -9.21 -2.43
N ASP A 323 16.16 -9.88 -1.65
CA ASP A 323 15.34 -11.02 -2.10
C ASP A 323 14.35 -10.63 -3.21
N GLY A 324 13.97 -9.35 -3.31
CA GLY A 324 13.21 -8.82 -4.43
C GLY A 324 13.87 -9.03 -5.80
N VAL A 325 15.17 -9.35 -5.87
CA VAL A 325 15.85 -9.73 -7.11
C VAL A 325 15.58 -11.18 -7.48
N ASP A 326 15.94 -12.15 -6.63
CA ASP A 326 15.82 -13.57 -6.97
C ASP A 326 14.39 -14.10 -6.82
N GLU A 327 13.56 -13.46 -6.00
CA GLU A 327 12.13 -13.73 -5.89
C GLU A 327 11.25 -12.96 -6.89
N ALA A 328 11.85 -12.15 -7.78
CA ALA A 328 11.11 -11.46 -8.82
C ALA A 328 10.34 -12.44 -9.72
N MET A 329 9.04 -12.24 -9.88
CA MET A 329 8.18 -13.14 -10.66
C MET A 329 7.90 -12.62 -12.06
N ASN A 330 7.86 -13.53 -13.05
CA ASN A 330 7.29 -13.26 -14.36
C ASN A 330 5.74 -13.35 -14.34
N PRO A 331 5.02 -13.02 -15.43
CA PRO A 331 3.56 -13.12 -15.49
C PRO A 331 3.01 -14.52 -15.18
N GLU A 332 3.78 -15.57 -15.48
CA GLU A 332 3.45 -16.96 -15.20
C GLU A 332 3.64 -17.35 -13.71
N GLY A 333 4.27 -16.49 -12.91
CA GLY A 333 4.54 -16.71 -11.49
C GLY A 333 5.84 -17.43 -11.19
N GLU A 334 6.73 -17.55 -12.17
CA GLU A 334 8.05 -18.18 -12.03
C GLU A 334 9.06 -17.17 -11.49
N LEU A 335 9.83 -17.58 -10.48
CA LEU A 335 10.87 -16.78 -9.84
C LEU A 335 12.06 -16.54 -10.78
N TYR A 336 12.81 -15.45 -10.54
CA TYR A 336 14.04 -15.16 -11.25
C TYR A 336 15.13 -16.17 -10.89
N THR A 337 15.23 -16.53 -9.61
CA THR A 337 16.16 -17.50 -8.98
C THR A 337 17.63 -17.06 -8.91
N LEU A 338 18.29 -17.51 -7.84
CA LEU A 338 19.73 -17.33 -7.64
C LEU A 338 20.58 -17.97 -8.76
N ASP A 339 20.18 -19.14 -9.27
CA ASP A 339 20.93 -19.83 -10.33
C ASP A 339 20.99 -19.03 -11.63
N ARG A 340 19.86 -18.41 -12.00
CA ARG A 340 19.81 -17.50 -13.14
C ARG A 340 20.69 -16.28 -12.90
N MET A 341 20.64 -15.70 -11.70
CA MET A 341 21.44 -14.55 -11.36
C MET A 341 22.94 -14.84 -11.43
N ARG A 342 23.40 -15.95 -10.82
CA ARG A 342 24.80 -16.40 -10.90
C ARG A 342 25.24 -16.60 -12.34
N LYS A 343 24.40 -17.23 -13.16
CA LYS A 343 24.66 -17.39 -14.60
C LYS A 343 24.77 -16.04 -15.30
N PHE A 344 23.86 -15.11 -15.03
CA PHE A 344 23.85 -13.77 -15.62
C PHE A 344 25.11 -12.99 -15.26
N ILE A 345 25.50 -12.97 -13.98
CA ILE A 345 26.72 -12.30 -13.49
C ILE A 345 27.94 -12.86 -14.21
N LYS A 346 28.08 -14.19 -14.26
CA LYS A 346 29.19 -14.87 -14.95
C LYS A 346 29.26 -14.56 -16.45
N ASP A 347 28.11 -14.55 -17.12
CA ASP A 347 28.03 -14.28 -18.57
C ASP A 347 28.28 -12.79 -18.90
N ASN A 348 28.29 -11.90 -17.90
CA ASN A 348 28.57 -10.47 -18.03
C ASN A 348 29.91 -10.06 -17.37
N ARG A 349 30.86 -10.99 -17.20
CA ARG A 349 32.13 -10.73 -16.48
C ARG A 349 33.02 -9.63 -17.06
N ASP A 350 32.84 -9.29 -18.33
CA ASP A 350 33.65 -8.27 -19.01
C ASP A 350 33.15 -6.83 -18.72
N LYS A 351 32.08 -6.69 -17.95
CA LYS A 351 31.52 -5.40 -17.52
C LYS A 351 32.20 -4.92 -16.26
N ASN A 352 32.23 -3.61 -16.11
CA ASN A 352 32.66 -2.99 -14.88
C ASN A 352 31.55 -3.04 -13.80
N ALA A 353 31.83 -2.60 -12.57
CA ALA A 353 30.90 -2.79 -11.45
C ALA A 353 29.55 -2.09 -11.70
N ALA A 354 29.60 -0.87 -12.24
CA ALA A 354 28.40 -0.09 -12.50
C ALA A 354 27.55 -0.65 -13.66
N GLU A 355 28.21 -1.03 -14.75
CA GLU A 355 27.56 -1.66 -15.91
C GLU A 355 26.92 -3.01 -15.55
N LEU A 356 27.57 -3.79 -14.67
CA LEU A 356 27.03 -5.06 -14.21
C LEU A 356 25.75 -4.87 -13.40
N GLY A 357 25.76 -3.96 -12.42
CA GLY A 357 24.59 -3.69 -11.58
C GLY A 357 23.40 -3.16 -12.38
N GLN A 358 23.64 -2.22 -13.31
CA GLN A 358 22.61 -1.72 -14.23
C GLN A 358 22.04 -2.84 -15.12
N ALA A 359 22.90 -3.70 -15.62
CA ALA A 359 22.49 -4.81 -16.49
C ALA A 359 21.67 -5.85 -15.73
N LEU A 360 22.04 -6.15 -14.48
CA LEU A 360 21.30 -7.07 -13.62
C LEU A 360 19.89 -6.55 -13.36
N LEU A 361 19.76 -5.28 -12.94
CA LEU A 361 18.46 -4.64 -12.75
C LEU A 361 17.59 -4.70 -14.02
N ALA A 362 18.20 -4.45 -15.19
CA ALA A 362 17.50 -4.53 -16.46
C ALA A 362 17.04 -5.96 -16.80
N ASP A 363 17.82 -6.99 -16.46
CA ASP A 363 17.43 -8.39 -16.70
C ASP A 363 16.32 -8.85 -15.75
N VAL A 364 16.35 -8.45 -14.49
CA VAL A 364 15.27 -8.70 -13.51
C VAL A 364 13.95 -8.08 -14.01
N ARG A 365 14.00 -6.82 -14.47
CA ARG A 365 12.81 -6.15 -15.06
C ARG A 365 12.31 -6.83 -16.32
N ARG A 366 13.22 -7.32 -17.16
CA ARG A 366 12.87 -8.08 -18.37
C ARG A 366 12.17 -9.38 -18.02
N HIS A 367 12.63 -10.09 -17.00
CA HIS A 367 11.97 -11.29 -16.49
C HIS A 367 10.57 -10.98 -15.96
N ALA A 368 10.43 -9.92 -15.16
CA ALA A 368 9.13 -9.50 -14.63
C ALA A 368 8.11 -9.15 -15.73
N ASN A 369 8.59 -8.69 -16.90
CA ASN A 369 7.77 -8.45 -18.09
C ASN A 369 6.48 -7.63 -17.83
N GLY A 370 6.62 -6.55 -17.04
CA GLY A 370 5.51 -5.66 -16.69
C GLY A 370 4.65 -6.12 -15.52
N ARG A 371 4.93 -7.29 -14.92
CA ARG A 371 4.32 -7.69 -13.64
C ARG A 371 4.74 -6.71 -12.53
N PRO A 372 3.80 -6.27 -11.66
CA PRO A 372 4.14 -5.48 -10.48
C PRO A 372 5.13 -6.21 -9.57
N GLN A 373 6.04 -5.46 -8.95
CA GLN A 373 7.04 -6.00 -8.01
C GLN A 373 6.34 -6.59 -6.78
N ASN A 374 6.83 -7.73 -6.31
CA ASN A 374 6.33 -8.37 -5.09
C ASN A 374 7.06 -7.84 -3.85
N ASP A 375 8.34 -7.48 -3.99
CA ASP A 375 9.19 -6.94 -2.95
C ASP A 375 10.04 -5.77 -3.46
N ASP A 376 10.65 -5.05 -2.52
CA ASP A 376 11.62 -4.01 -2.82
C ASP A 376 12.83 -4.64 -3.52
N ILE A 377 13.34 -3.95 -4.54
CA ILE A 377 14.50 -4.40 -5.31
C ILE A 377 15.64 -3.45 -5.05
N THR A 378 16.66 -3.94 -4.34
CA THR A 378 17.91 -3.21 -4.12
C THR A 378 19.08 -4.02 -4.65
N ILE A 379 19.96 -3.34 -5.38
CA ILE A 379 21.20 -3.91 -5.92
C ILE A 379 22.31 -2.91 -5.63
N MET A 380 23.42 -3.38 -5.08
CA MET A 380 24.66 -2.64 -4.93
C MET A 380 25.82 -3.43 -5.50
N THR A 381 26.62 -2.80 -6.34
CA THR A 381 27.83 -3.39 -6.91
C THR A 381 29.01 -2.44 -6.72
N PHE A 382 30.15 -3.00 -6.37
CA PHE A 382 31.39 -2.24 -6.27
C PHE A 382 32.58 -3.12 -6.62
N GLY A 383 33.64 -2.52 -7.15
CA GLY A 383 34.77 -3.29 -7.60
C GLY A 383 36.01 -2.44 -7.85
N ARG A 384 37.15 -3.12 -7.93
CA ARG A 384 38.43 -2.51 -8.26
C ARG A 384 38.67 -2.61 -9.77
N VAL A 385 38.95 -1.51 -10.44
CA VAL A 385 39.09 -1.47 -11.91
C VAL A 385 40.47 -1.95 -12.37
N SER A 386 41.53 -1.62 -11.62
CA SER A 386 42.93 -1.87 -12.02
C SER A 386 43.87 -2.16 -10.86
#